data_AF-X1GVV6-F1
#
_entry.id   AF-X1GVV6-F1
#
_cell.length_a   1.000
_cell.length_b   1.000
_cell.length_c   1.000
_cell.angle_alpha   90.00
_cell.angle_beta   90.00
_cell.angle_gamma   90.00
#
_symmetry.space_group_name_H-M   'P 1'
#
loop_
_entity.id
_entity.type
_entity.pdbx_description
1 polymer ?
#
loop_
_entity_poly.entity_id
_entity_poly.type
_entity_poly.pdbx_seq_one_letter_code
_entity_poly.pdbx_strand_id
1 'polypeptide(L)' 'MKIKEIKAKSIIVKSNLPDGDFVINPYIGCIHGCKYCYARFMKRFTGHTEPWGSFVDIKINA' A
#
# COMPACT_ATOMS: atom_id res chain seq x y z
N MET A 1 -6.01 -5.62 14.37
CA MET A 1 -5.08 -5.70 13.22
C MET A 1 -5.75 -6.52 12.13
N LYS A 2 -5.83 -6.01 10.90
CA LYS A 2 -6.50 -6.69 9.78
C LYS A 2 -5.50 -6.97 8.66
N ILE A 3 -5.31 -8.24 8.35
CA ILE A 3 -4.43 -8.68 7.27
C ILE A 3 -5.29 -9.38 6.23
N LYS A 4 -5.13 -9.02 4.96
CA LYS A 4 -5.91 -9.59 3.87
C LYS A 4 -5.04 -9.88 2.67
N GLU A 5 -5.26 -11.00 2.01
CA GLU A 5 -4.68 -11.27 0.70
C GLU A 5 -5.58 -10.70 -0.41
N ILE A 6 -4.97 -10.05 -1.39
CA ILE A 6 -5.65 -9.44 -2.53
C ILE A 6 -4.96 -9.80 -3.84
N LYS A 7 -5.72 -9.89 -4.93
CA LYS A 7 -5.16 -9.94 -6.29
C LYS A 7 -5.08 -8.53 -6.85
N ALA A 8 -3.89 -8.12 -7.28
CA ALA A 8 -3.67 -6.87 -7.99
C ALA A 8 -3.96 -7.03 -9.49
N LYS A 9 -4.39 -5.96 -10.16
CA LYS A 9 -4.54 -5.94 -11.63
C LYS A 9 -3.19 -6.04 -12.35
N SER A 10 -2.18 -5.33 -11.82
CA SER A 10 -0.78 -5.41 -12.24
C SER A 10 0.09 -5.19 -11.00
N ILE A 11 1.22 -5.88 -10.92
CA ILE A 11 2.20 -5.65 -9.85
C ILE A 11 3.17 -4.52 -10.17
N ILE A 12 3.54 -4.37 -11.44
CA ILE A 12 4.40 -3.31 -11.94
C ILE A 12 3.52 -2.16 -12.40
N VAL A 13 3.80 -0.95 -11.90
CA VAL A 13 3.14 0.28 -12.34
C VAL A 13 4.19 1.31 -12.73
N LYS A 14 3.87 2.17 -13.71
CA LYS A 14 4.75 3.25 -14.09
C LYS A 14 4.94 4.20 -12.91
N SER A 15 6.19 4.52 -12.62
CA SER A 15 6.55 5.43 -11.53
C SER A 15 6.49 6.87 -12.03
N ASN A 16 6.09 7.77 -11.12
CA ASN A 16 6.15 9.22 -11.32
C ASN A 16 7.34 9.85 -10.56
N LEU A 17 8.19 9.02 -9.94
CA LEU A 17 9.41 9.49 -9.30
C LEU A 17 10.50 9.72 -10.36
N PRO A 18 11.35 10.74 -10.20
CA PRO A 18 12.40 11.06 -11.17
C PRO A 18 13.44 9.95 -11.31
N ASP A 19 13.63 9.14 -10.28
CA ASP A 19 14.73 8.15 -10.18
C ASP A 19 14.31 6.72 -10.58
N GLY A 20 13.14 6.53 -11.20
CA GLY A 20 12.74 5.20 -11.66
C GLY A 20 11.52 5.17 -12.56
N ASP A 21 11.59 4.31 -13.59
CA ASP A 21 10.54 4.14 -14.61
C ASP A 21 9.32 3.37 -14.09
N PHE A 22 9.54 2.43 -13.17
CA PHE A 22 8.52 1.54 -12.64
C PHE A 22 8.67 1.33 -11.14
N VAL A 23 7.57 1.03 -10.46
CA VAL A 23 7.55 0.66 -9.05
C VAL A 23 6.72 -0.60 -8.83
N ILE A 24 7.18 -1.41 -7.88
CA ILE A 24 6.45 -2.56 -7.35
C ILE A 24 6.01 -2.19 -5.94
N ASN A 25 4.72 -2.33 -5.68
CA ASN A 25 4.18 -2.16 -4.34
C ASN A 25 3.44 -3.43 -3.91
N PRO A 26 4.08 -4.35 -3.16
CA PRO A 26 3.49 -5.64 -2.78
C PRO A 26 2.45 -5.53 -1.67
N TYR A 27 2.40 -4.38 -0.97
CA TYR A 27 1.50 -4.18 0.17
C TYR A 27 0.65 -2.92 0.03
N ILE A 28 -0.53 -2.91 0.63
CA ILE A 28 -1.31 -1.69 0.85
C ILE A 28 -1.54 -1.56 2.35
N GLY A 29 -1.13 -0.44 2.93
CA GLY A 29 -1.16 -0.25 4.39
C GLY A 29 0.18 -0.55 5.06
N CYS A 30 0.17 -0.54 6.38
CA CYS A 30 1.34 -0.75 7.22
C CYS A 30 0.88 -1.08 8.65
N ILE A 31 1.58 -1.99 9.34
CA ILE A 31 1.31 -2.32 10.76
C ILE A 31 2.10 -1.44 11.75
N HIS A 32 3.09 -0.68 11.30
CA HIS A 32 3.89 0.17 12.18
C HIS A 32 3.13 1.44 12.60
N GLY A 33 2.44 2.09 11.66
CA GLY A 33 1.59 3.25 11.97
C GLY A 33 2.32 4.54 12.33
N CYS A 34 3.49 4.84 11.74
CA CYS A 34 4.25 6.06 12.08
C CYS A 34 3.41 7.33 11.90
N LYS A 35 3.46 8.25 12.88
CA LYS A 35 2.71 9.53 12.85
C LYS A 35 3.10 10.42 11.66
N TYR A 36 4.34 10.31 11.18
CA TYR A 36 4.94 11.10 10.10
C TYR A 36 4.96 10.38 8.74
N CYS A 37 4.34 9.20 8.63
CA CYS A 37 4.41 8.42 7.39
C CYS A 37 3.67 9.13 6.24
N TYR A 38 4.37 9.46 5.16
CA TYR A 38 3.76 10.04 3.96
C TYR A 38 2.71 9.10 3.33
N ALA A 39 2.95 7.78 3.38
CA ALA A 39 2.04 6.79 2.83
C ALA A 39 0.68 6.74 3.55
N ARG A 40 0.57 7.31 4.76
CA ARG A 40 -0.72 7.47 5.46
C ARG A 40 -1.74 8.20 4.61
N PHE A 41 -1.30 9.17 3.80
CA PHE A 41 -2.17 9.91 2.89
C PHE A 41 -2.81 8.99 1.83
N MET A 42 -2.07 7.99 1.35
CA MET A 42 -2.54 7.05 0.33
C MET A 42 -3.73 6.21 0.80
N LYS A 43 -3.91 6.06 2.12
CA LYS A 43 -5.04 5.34 2.73
C LYS A 43 -6.39 5.77 2.16
N ARG A 44 -6.59 7.06 1.86
CA ARG A 44 -7.87 7.58 1.36
C ARG A 44 -8.33 6.94 0.03
N PHE A 45 -7.41 6.33 -0.71
CA PHE A 45 -7.68 5.68 -2.00
C PHE A 45 -7.86 4.16 -1.90
N THR A 46 -7.82 3.61 -0.69
CA THR A 46 -7.80 2.15 -0.44
C THR A 46 -9.15 1.59 0.00
N GLY A 47 -10.11 2.46 0.36
CA GLY A 47 -11.39 2.05 0.92
C GLY A 47 -11.34 1.59 2.38
N HIS A 48 -10.17 1.59 3.02
CA HIS A 48 -10.03 1.23 4.43
C HIS A 48 -10.60 2.29 5.38
N THR A 49 -11.45 1.84 6.31
CA THR A 49 -11.97 2.65 7.42
C THR A 49 -11.08 2.52 8.66
N GLU A 50 -10.33 1.42 8.78
CA GLU A 50 -9.46 1.12 9.92
C GLU A 50 -8.37 2.19 10.12
N PRO A 51 -7.90 2.49 11.34
CA PRO A 51 -6.80 3.44 11.55
C PRO A 51 -5.52 3.08 10.78
N TRP A 52 -4.72 4.09 10.37
CA TRP A 52 -3.38 3.83 9.84
C TRP A 52 -2.52 3.12 10.88
N GLY A 53 -1.77 2.09 10.47
CA GLY A 53 -1.06 1.22 11.42
C GLY A 53 -1.83 -0.05 11.82
N SER A 54 -3.10 -0.19 11.41
CA SER A 54 -3.94 -1.31 11.87
C SER A 54 -4.38 -2.28 10.77
N PHE A 55 -3.94 -2.05 9.52
CA PHE A 55 -4.23 -2.93 8.38
C PHE A 55 -3.04 -3.08 7.43
N VAL A 56 -2.96 -4.24 6.78
CA VAL A 56 -2.09 -4.53 5.64
C VAL A 56 -2.82 -5.47 4.68
N ASP A 57 -2.94 -5.06 3.41
CA ASP A 57 -3.31 -5.96 2.32
C ASP A 57 -2.04 -6.46 1.62
N ILE A 58 -1.97 -7.76 1.37
CA ILE A 58 -0.87 -8.48 0.74
C ILE A 58 -1.28 -8.83 -0.68
N LYS A 59 -0.54 -8.36 -1.68
CA LYS A 59 -0.78 -8.74 -3.08
C LYS A 59 -0.12 -10.08 -3.37
N ILE A 60 -0.92 -11.09 -3.69
CA ILE A 60 -0.45 -12.48 -3.85
C ILE A 60 0.05 -12.83 -5.26
N ASN A 61 -0.24 -11.98 -6.24
CA ASN A 61 0.24 -12.12 -7.62
C ASN A 61 1.31 -11.07 -7.93
N ALA A 62 2.12 -10.78 -6.92
CA ALA A 62 3.27 -9.91 -7.01
C ALA A 62 4.45 -10.62 -7.66
#